data_AF-Q34834-F1
#
_entry.id   AF-Q34834-F1
#
_cell.length_a   1.000
_cell.length_b   1.000
_cell.length_c   1.000
_cell.angle_alpha   90.00
_cell.angle_beta   90.00
_cell.angle_gamma   90.00
#
_symmetry.space_group_name_H-M   'P 1'
#
loop_
_entity.id
_entity.type
_entity.pdbx_description
1 polymer ?
#
loop_
_entity_poly.entity_id
_entity_poly.type
_entity_poly.pdbx_seq_one_letter_code
_entity_poly.pdbx_strand_id
1 'polypeptide(L)'
;MNSFSKSIKLIKKYMKYMYINNNHNNNNNNNNPRGQSPVIGNMTAGMNKIYNNNSYNSYNNNNNYYNKKLTIYGTNLYSNLMNKEYNNTMMIKYMIKIPNNIMYMINGILLTDGWIEYSSKNTLINSRLKFKQTLKQVEYVLYVYNKLNHYCVSPPKLIKTPRGSSPGNPRGGVRGERLKGKIYYGVEMTTMALPCFTKLRHQFYNGRVKIMPNDLYDLLNYESLAHIIMGDGSFNKGGGITLNLQSYTIKELIYFINILKIKFNLDCTLHKHKSYYVIYIKVKSIKLLYPNIKNYIIPSMKYKFEYKLLQKYDKYNNK
;
A
#
# COMPACT_ATOMS: atom_id res chain seq x y z
N MET A 1 -21.75 1.77 17.27
CA MET A 1 -20.55 2.66 17.21
C MET A 1 -20.32 3.11 15.78
N ASN A 2 -20.30 4.43 15.52
CA ASN A 2 -20.04 4.97 14.17
C ASN A 2 -18.74 4.44 13.55
N SER A 3 -18.77 4.09 12.25
CA SER A 3 -17.62 3.56 11.49
C SER A 3 -16.35 4.41 11.67
N PHE A 4 -16.51 5.73 11.79
CA PHE A 4 -15.44 6.69 12.09
C PHE A 4 -14.75 6.43 13.44
N SER A 5 -15.52 6.21 14.51
CA SER A 5 -15.00 5.90 15.85
C SER A 5 -14.26 4.57 15.87
N LYS A 6 -14.75 3.57 15.12
CA LYS A 6 -14.09 2.26 14.96
C LYS A 6 -12.71 2.39 14.30
N SER A 7 -12.60 3.11 13.18
CA SER A 7 -11.31 3.32 12.50
C SER A 7 -10.30 4.09 13.36
N ILE A 8 -10.73 5.13 14.08
CA ILE A 8 -9.84 5.88 14.99
C ILE A 8 -9.36 5.00 16.14
N LYS A 9 -10.26 4.22 16.75
CA LYS A 9 -9.88 3.26 17.80
C LYS A 9 -8.90 2.22 17.27
N LEU A 10 -9.10 1.70 16.05
CA LEU A 10 -8.19 0.77 15.42
C LEU A 10 -6.79 1.36 15.23
N ILE A 11 -6.70 2.60 14.71
CA ILE A 11 -5.44 3.33 14.56
C ILE A 11 -4.77 3.49 15.92
N LYS A 12 -5.48 4.03 16.93
CA LYS A 12 -4.92 4.23 18.27
C LYS A 12 -4.44 2.92 18.92
N LYS A 13 -5.21 1.83 18.76
CA LYS A 13 -4.85 0.50 19.27
C LYS A 13 -3.61 -0.05 18.58
N TYR A 14 -3.52 0.10 17.26
CA TYR A 14 -2.36 -0.32 16.48
C TYR A 14 -1.11 0.50 16.84
N MET A 15 -1.23 1.83 16.94
CA MET A 15 -0.13 2.69 17.42
C MET A 15 0.36 2.22 18.79
N LYS A 16 -0.55 2.04 19.75
CA LYS A 16 -0.21 1.59 21.11
C LYS A 16 0.51 0.23 21.09
N TYR A 17 0.03 -0.73 20.30
CA TYR A 17 0.68 -2.03 20.13
C TYR A 17 2.11 -1.90 19.58
N MET A 18 2.31 -1.08 18.55
CA MET A 18 3.62 -0.88 17.94
C MET A 18 4.62 -0.20 18.89
N TYR A 19 4.16 0.76 19.71
CA TYR A 19 5.00 1.37 20.74
C TYR A 19 5.39 0.38 21.85
N ILE A 20 4.44 -0.43 22.33
CA ILE A 20 4.70 -1.41 23.40
C ILE A 20 5.71 -2.47 22.95
N ASN A 21 5.53 -3.03 21.75
CA ASN A 21 6.44 -4.08 21.26
C ASN A 21 7.87 -3.56 20.99
N ASN A 22 8.03 -2.32 20.51
CA ASN A 22 9.37 -1.77 20.28
C ASN A 22 10.09 -1.41 21.60
N ASN A 23 9.36 -0.93 22.62
CA ASN A 23 9.96 -0.69 23.94
C ASN A 23 10.40 -1.98 24.62
N HIS A 24 9.66 -3.09 24.43
CA HIS A 24 10.05 -4.37 25.03
C HIS A 24 11.31 -4.96 24.38
N ASN A 25 11.49 -4.77 23.06
CA ASN A 25 12.70 -5.19 22.35
C ASN A 25 13.93 -4.36 22.71
N ASN A 26 13.78 -3.06 22.99
CA ASN A 26 14.90 -2.23 23.44
C ASN A 26 15.31 -2.55 24.89
N ASN A 27 14.37 -2.92 25.76
CA ASN A 27 14.68 -3.28 27.14
C ASN A 27 15.31 -4.68 27.29
N ASN A 28 15.02 -5.61 26.36
CA ASN A 28 15.67 -6.94 26.37
C ASN A 28 17.14 -6.93 25.91
N ASN A 29 17.66 -5.79 25.44
CA ASN A 29 19.10 -5.60 25.21
C ASN A 29 19.85 -5.14 26.47
N ASN A 30 19.15 -4.83 27.57
CA ASN A 30 19.77 -4.55 28.86
C ASN A 30 19.50 -5.73 29.80
N ASN A 31 20.51 -6.58 29.97
CA ASN A 31 20.50 -7.66 30.95
C ASN A 31 20.22 -7.11 32.35
N ASN A 32 19.02 -7.39 32.89
CA ASN A 32 18.83 -7.43 34.33
C ASN A 32 17.75 -8.45 34.71
N PRO A 33 18.06 -9.54 35.44
CA PRO A 33 17.08 -10.54 35.82
C PRO A 33 16.49 -10.15 37.17
N ARG A 34 15.28 -9.60 37.20
CA ARG A 34 14.31 -9.65 38.32
C ARG A 34 13.13 -8.71 38.04
N GLY A 35 11.92 -9.26 38.02
CA GLY A 35 10.69 -8.47 38.05
C GLY A 35 9.50 -9.18 37.42
N GLN A 36 8.57 -9.62 38.27
CA GLN A 36 7.37 -10.41 37.94
C GLN A 36 6.41 -9.68 36.98
N SER A 37 5.86 -10.44 36.03
CA SER A 37 4.77 -10.04 35.13
C SER A 37 3.44 -9.89 35.86
N PRO A 38 2.62 -8.86 35.50
CA PRO A 38 1.18 -9.01 35.58
C PRO A 38 0.47 -8.71 34.24
N VAL A 39 -0.43 -9.65 33.88
CA VAL A 39 -1.68 -9.46 33.13
C VAL A 39 -1.57 -9.09 31.63
N ILE A 40 -1.30 -10.09 30.77
CA ILE A 40 -1.40 -9.98 29.28
C ILE A 40 -2.36 -11.05 28.70
N GLY A 41 -3.21 -11.68 29.53
CA GLY A 41 -4.06 -12.79 29.08
C GLY A 41 -5.16 -12.43 28.07
N ASN A 42 -5.77 -11.24 28.17
CA ASN A 42 -7.07 -10.99 27.51
C ASN A 42 -7.06 -9.96 26.36
N MET A 43 -5.96 -9.24 26.12
CA MET A 43 -5.88 -8.26 25.01
C MET A 43 -5.42 -8.86 23.67
N THR A 44 -4.81 -10.04 23.69
CA THR A 44 -4.10 -10.70 22.57
C THR A 44 -5.03 -11.52 21.67
N ALA A 45 -6.06 -12.17 22.20
CA ALA A 45 -6.89 -13.13 21.46
C ALA A 45 -7.62 -12.54 20.23
N GLY A 46 -8.12 -11.30 20.33
CA GLY A 46 -8.81 -10.63 19.22
C GLY A 46 -7.88 -10.01 18.16
N MET A 47 -6.60 -9.81 18.49
CA MET A 47 -5.60 -9.24 17.59
C MET A 47 -4.84 -10.34 16.83
N ASN A 48 -4.60 -11.49 17.45
CA ASN A 48 -3.92 -12.61 16.81
C ASN A 48 -4.68 -13.11 15.56
N LYS A 49 -6.03 -13.07 15.56
CA LYS A 49 -6.83 -13.50 14.39
C LYS A 49 -6.73 -12.60 13.14
N ILE A 50 -6.33 -11.33 13.28
CA ILE A 50 -6.18 -10.36 12.18
C ILE A 50 -4.70 -10.18 11.79
N TYR A 51 -3.78 -10.43 12.72
CA TYR A 51 -2.36 -10.06 12.61
C TYR A 51 -1.39 -11.25 12.74
N ASN A 52 -1.87 -12.48 12.56
CA ASN A 52 -1.07 -13.72 12.70
C ASN A 52 0.06 -13.93 11.66
N ASN A 53 0.27 -13.00 10.72
CA ASN A 53 1.45 -13.01 9.84
C ASN A 53 2.54 -12.05 10.32
N ASN A 54 2.49 -11.63 11.59
CA ASN A 54 3.55 -10.85 12.21
C ASN A 54 4.81 -11.72 12.35
N SER A 55 5.74 -11.59 11.40
CA SER A 55 7.16 -11.80 11.65
C SER A 55 7.70 -10.68 12.54
N TYR A 56 7.12 -10.51 13.73
CA TYR A 56 7.88 -10.07 14.90
C TYR A 56 8.39 -11.34 15.57
N ASN A 57 9.15 -12.14 14.82
CA ASN A 57 10.03 -13.07 15.47
C ASN A 57 11.06 -12.19 16.17
N SER A 58 10.93 -12.12 17.49
CA SER A 58 12.08 -12.00 18.37
C SER A 58 13.09 -13.02 17.87
N TYR A 59 14.03 -12.60 17.02
CA TYR A 59 15.28 -13.31 16.98
C TYR A 59 15.88 -13.00 18.34
N ASN A 60 15.79 -13.98 19.24
CA ASN A 60 16.77 -14.10 20.31
C ASN A 60 18.11 -13.84 19.64
N ASN A 61 18.78 -12.77 20.07
CA ASN A 61 20.18 -12.50 19.77
C ASN A 61 21.06 -13.57 20.43
N ASN A 62 20.80 -14.85 20.12
CA ASN A 62 21.83 -15.86 20.20
C ASN A 62 22.71 -15.58 18.99
N ASN A 63 23.68 -14.70 19.22
CA ASN A 63 24.75 -14.34 18.30
C ASN A 63 25.59 -15.60 17.97
N ASN A 64 25.04 -16.51 17.17
CA ASN A 64 25.82 -17.49 16.46
C ASN A 64 26.37 -16.79 15.22
N TYR A 65 27.51 -16.13 15.40
CA TYR A 65 28.31 -15.47 14.35
C TYR A 65 28.74 -16.42 13.19
N TYR A 66 28.35 -17.71 13.25
CA TYR A 66 28.68 -18.76 12.28
C TYR A 66 27.46 -19.34 11.53
N ASN A 67 26.37 -18.59 11.38
CA ASN A 67 25.23 -19.07 10.60
C ASN A 67 25.51 -18.99 9.09
N LYS A 68 25.87 -20.12 8.46
CA LYS A 68 26.11 -20.25 7.00
C LYS A 68 24.81 -20.43 6.19
N LYS A 69 23.63 -20.29 6.80
CA LYS A 69 22.36 -20.49 6.11
C LYS A 69 22.15 -19.40 5.06
N LEU A 70 22.09 -19.80 3.78
CA LEU A 70 21.66 -18.95 2.68
C LEU A 70 20.25 -18.41 2.97
N THR A 71 20.11 -17.09 3.00
CA THR A 71 18.82 -16.42 3.17
C THR A 71 18.54 -15.53 1.98
N ILE A 72 17.31 -15.58 1.48
CA ILE A 72 16.86 -14.74 0.37
C ILE A 72 16.86 -13.28 0.85
N TYR A 73 17.47 -12.38 0.07
CA TYR A 73 17.45 -10.96 0.39
C TYR A 73 16.01 -10.45 0.53
N GLY A 74 15.72 -9.82 1.66
CA GLY A 74 14.42 -9.19 1.94
C GLY A 74 13.41 -10.03 2.74
N THR A 75 13.77 -11.25 3.18
CA THR A 75 12.89 -12.07 4.03
C THR A 75 12.94 -11.70 5.51
N ASN A 76 14.06 -11.15 5.99
CA ASN A 76 14.30 -10.81 7.40
C ASN A 76 14.63 -9.32 7.58
N LEU A 77 13.79 -8.43 7.03
CA LEU A 77 13.98 -6.99 7.18
C LEU A 77 13.35 -6.52 8.49
N TYR A 78 14.17 -6.02 9.41
CA TYR A 78 13.70 -5.51 10.70
C TYR A 78 13.06 -4.13 10.56
N SER A 79 12.06 -3.87 11.41
CA SER A 79 11.40 -2.57 11.50
C SER A 79 12.39 -1.50 11.94
N ASN A 80 12.41 -0.36 11.24
CA ASN A 80 13.24 0.80 11.59
C ASN A 80 12.49 1.81 12.48
N LEU A 81 11.42 1.37 13.14
CA LEU A 81 10.63 2.22 14.03
C LEU A 81 11.52 2.74 15.17
N MET A 82 11.55 4.06 15.36
CA MET A 82 12.28 4.76 16.43
C MET A 82 13.83 4.67 16.38
N ASN A 83 14.42 3.87 15.47
CA ASN A 83 15.88 3.85 15.21
C ASN A 83 16.31 4.98 14.28
N LYS A 84 16.28 6.21 14.80
CA LYS A 84 16.69 7.42 14.05
C LYS A 84 18.19 7.49 13.78
N GLU A 85 19.01 6.91 14.65
CA GLU A 85 20.48 7.08 14.62
C GLU A 85 21.17 6.10 13.65
N TYR A 86 20.74 4.83 13.62
CA TYR A 86 21.41 3.76 12.84
C TYR A 86 21.25 3.90 11.31
N ASN A 87 20.20 4.55 10.83
CA ASN A 87 19.88 4.63 9.39
C ASN A 87 20.37 5.90 8.70
N ASN A 88 21.20 6.73 9.36
CA ASN A 88 21.50 8.07 8.88
C ASN A 88 22.78 8.22 8.06
N THR A 89 23.67 7.22 8.01
CA THR A 89 24.84 7.33 7.13
C THR A 89 24.44 7.16 5.67
N MET A 90 25.06 7.97 4.80
CA MET A 90 24.77 7.96 3.35
C MET A 90 25.04 6.57 2.75
N MET A 91 26.13 5.92 3.16
CA MET A 91 26.53 4.59 2.70
C MET A 91 25.47 3.52 3.01
N ILE A 92 24.95 3.47 4.24
CA ILE A 92 23.88 2.53 4.61
C ILE A 92 22.64 2.75 3.74
N LYS A 93 22.25 4.01 3.49
CA LYS A 93 21.09 4.32 2.63
C LYS A 93 21.27 3.79 1.20
N TYR A 94 22.47 3.81 0.64
CA TYR A 94 22.75 3.23 -0.69
C TYR A 94 22.72 1.70 -0.72
N MET A 95 23.01 1.05 0.42
CA MET A 95 22.91 -0.42 0.53
C MET A 95 21.47 -0.91 0.65
N ILE A 96 20.54 -0.05 1.08
CA ILE A 96 19.12 -0.39 1.20
C ILE A 96 18.48 -0.46 -0.20
N LYS A 97 18.10 -1.67 -0.61
CA LYS A 97 17.41 -1.95 -1.88
C LYS A 97 15.97 -2.41 -1.63
N ILE A 98 15.17 -2.39 -2.69
CA ILE A 98 13.81 -2.93 -2.68
C ILE A 98 13.86 -4.37 -3.19
N PRO A 99 13.47 -5.37 -2.38
CA PRO A 99 13.45 -6.75 -2.83
C PRO A 99 12.28 -7.00 -3.80
N ASN A 100 12.45 -7.95 -4.72
CA ASN A 100 11.50 -8.20 -5.81
C ASN A 100 10.09 -8.59 -5.29
N ASN A 101 10.01 -9.28 -4.15
CA ASN A 101 8.75 -9.69 -3.53
C ASN A 101 7.91 -8.50 -3.00
N ILE A 102 8.49 -7.31 -2.87
CA ILE A 102 7.80 -6.09 -2.43
C ILE A 102 7.67 -5.10 -3.59
N MET A 103 8.57 -5.18 -4.58
CA MET A 103 8.60 -4.28 -5.73
C MET A 103 7.27 -4.26 -6.50
N TYR A 104 6.68 -5.42 -6.77
CA TYR A 104 5.43 -5.50 -7.53
C TYR A 104 4.24 -4.85 -6.80
N MET A 105 4.13 -5.03 -5.48
CA MET A 105 3.17 -4.29 -4.67
C MET A 105 3.40 -2.77 -4.77
N ILE A 106 4.66 -2.31 -4.64
CA ILE A 106 5.00 -0.88 -4.74
C ILE A 106 4.60 -0.34 -6.12
N ASN A 107 4.88 -1.06 -7.21
CA ASN A 107 4.52 -0.64 -8.57
C ASN A 107 3.01 -0.46 -8.73
N GLY A 108 2.21 -1.40 -8.22
CA GLY A 108 0.75 -1.29 -8.25
C GLY A 108 0.21 -0.12 -7.41
N ILE A 109 0.83 0.15 -6.27
CA ILE A 109 0.52 1.31 -5.42
C ILE A 109 0.90 2.63 -6.11
N LEU A 110 2.07 2.68 -6.77
CA LEU A 110 2.53 3.87 -7.48
C LEU A 110 1.66 4.21 -8.67
N LEU A 111 1.12 3.20 -9.36
CA LEU A 111 0.17 3.45 -10.45
C LEU A 111 -1.16 4.04 -9.98
N THR A 112 -1.47 3.97 -8.68
CA THR A 112 -2.73 4.43 -8.08
C THR A 112 -2.48 5.56 -7.07
N ASP A 113 -2.87 5.37 -5.80
CA ASP A 113 -2.90 6.39 -4.74
C ASP A 113 -1.53 6.67 -4.09
N GLY A 114 -0.49 5.89 -4.38
CA GLY A 114 0.86 6.13 -3.88
C GLY A 114 1.57 7.23 -4.65
N TRP A 115 2.47 7.96 -4.00
CA TRP A 115 3.34 8.92 -4.69
C TRP A 115 4.76 8.94 -4.12
N ILE A 116 5.68 9.47 -4.92
CA ILE A 116 7.06 9.67 -4.53
C ILE A 116 7.37 11.16 -4.59
N GLU A 117 7.83 11.70 -3.46
CA GLU A 117 8.26 13.08 -3.32
C GLU A 117 9.75 13.16 -3.00
N TYR A 118 10.42 14.20 -3.50
CA TYR A 118 11.74 14.56 -3.04
C TYR A 118 11.66 15.04 -1.58
N SER A 119 12.68 14.69 -0.79
CA SER A 119 12.71 15.09 0.63
C SER A 119 12.89 16.61 0.83
N SER A 120 13.34 17.35 -0.17
CA SER A 120 13.39 18.82 -0.18
C SER A 120 13.32 19.34 -1.63
N LYS A 121 13.11 20.65 -1.81
CA LYS A 121 12.96 21.32 -3.12
C LYS A 121 14.27 21.40 -3.92
N ASN A 122 15.42 21.04 -3.33
CA ASN A 122 16.73 21.07 -3.99
C ASN A 122 17.08 19.73 -4.67
N THR A 123 17.89 19.82 -5.73
CA THR A 123 18.09 18.81 -6.78
C THR A 123 18.86 17.54 -6.38
N LEU A 124 19.48 17.49 -5.21
CA LEU A 124 20.43 16.42 -4.81
C LEU A 124 19.92 15.47 -3.71
N ILE A 125 18.60 15.32 -3.55
CA ILE A 125 18.06 14.70 -2.34
C ILE A 125 17.23 13.47 -2.67
N ASN A 126 17.47 12.40 -1.91
CA ASN A 126 16.73 11.15 -2.02
C ASN A 126 15.21 11.34 -1.93
N SER A 127 14.48 10.43 -2.55
CA SER A 127 13.03 10.46 -2.59
C SER A 127 12.41 9.54 -1.54
N ARG A 128 11.17 9.81 -1.14
CA ARG A 128 10.39 8.98 -0.21
C ARG A 128 9.09 8.54 -0.86
N LEU A 129 8.73 7.28 -0.66
CA LEU A 129 7.40 6.75 -0.99
C LEU A 129 6.40 7.15 0.10
N LYS A 130 5.23 7.61 -0.32
CA LYS A 130 4.08 7.91 0.51
C LYS A 130 2.84 7.22 -0.02
N PHE A 131 1.97 6.82 0.90
CA PHE A 131 0.71 6.17 0.56
C PHE A 131 -0.35 6.60 1.56
N LYS A 132 -1.47 7.09 1.04
CA LYS A 132 -2.55 7.66 1.85
C LYS A 132 -3.89 7.11 1.38
N GLN A 133 -4.74 6.76 2.34
CA GLN A 133 -6.12 6.38 2.07
C GLN A 133 -7.10 7.04 3.03
N THR A 134 -8.38 6.96 2.68
CA THR A 134 -9.48 7.34 3.58
C THR A 134 -9.55 6.41 4.79
N LEU A 135 -10.19 6.87 5.88
CA LEU A 135 -10.41 6.04 7.08
C LEU A 135 -11.17 4.73 6.84
N LYS A 136 -11.93 4.63 5.74
CA LYS A 136 -12.65 3.39 5.37
C LYS A 136 -11.70 2.28 4.94
N GLN A 137 -10.51 2.63 4.46
CA GLN A 137 -9.49 1.71 3.93
C GLN A 137 -8.23 1.71 4.79
N VAL A 138 -8.38 2.01 6.09
CA VAL A 138 -7.24 2.03 7.02
C VAL A 138 -6.51 0.68 7.09
N GLU A 139 -7.25 -0.44 7.04
CA GLU A 139 -6.68 -1.78 7.06
C GLU A 139 -5.74 -2.02 5.88
N TYR A 140 -6.03 -1.43 4.70
CA TYR A 140 -5.14 -1.50 3.55
C TYR A 140 -3.84 -0.72 3.82
N VAL A 141 -3.91 0.49 4.39
CA VAL A 141 -2.71 1.26 4.74
C VAL A 141 -1.85 0.52 5.76
N LEU A 142 -2.48 -0.11 6.76
CA LEU A 142 -1.76 -0.89 7.77
C LEU A 142 -1.11 -2.14 7.16
N TYR A 143 -1.78 -2.82 6.24
CA TYR A 143 -1.20 -3.94 5.50
C TYR A 143 0.05 -3.51 4.72
N VAL A 144 -0.04 -2.44 3.93
CA VAL A 144 1.09 -1.92 3.14
C VAL A 144 2.22 -1.47 4.07
N TYR A 145 1.88 -0.78 5.16
CA TYR A 145 2.85 -0.37 6.16
C TYR A 145 3.58 -1.57 6.77
N ASN A 146 2.88 -2.65 7.13
CA ASN A 146 3.52 -3.85 7.67
C ASN A 146 4.54 -4.46 6.70
N LYS A 147 4.30 -4.36 5.39
CA LYS A 147 5.23 -4.81 4.35
C LYS A 147 6.40 -3.85 4.11
N LEU A 148 6.31 -2.61 4.56
CA LEU A 148 7.28 -1.53 4.28
C LEU A 148 7.82 -0.87 5.56
N ASN A 149 7.57 -1.44 6.74
CA ASN A 149 7.91 -0.83 8.02
C ASN A 149 9.42 -0.69 8.22
N HIS A 150 10.22 -1.54 7.59
CA HIS A 150 11.68 -1.44 7.53
C HIS A 150 12.16 -0.21 6.74
N TYR A 151 11.33 0.38 5.88
CA TYR A 151 11.63 1.67 5.27
C TYR A 151 11.05 2.85 6.06
N CYS A 152 10.34 2.62 7.16
CA CYS A 152 9.61 3.66 7.89
C CYS A 152 10.23 3.92 9.28
N VAL A 153 10.42 5.19 9.62
CA VAL A 153 10.88 5.61 10.97
C VAL A 153 9.73 5.91 11.93
N SER A 154 8.53 6.08 11.39
CA SER A 154 7.33 6.42 12.13
C SER A 154 6.15 5.59 11.66
N PRO A 155 5.20 5.26 12.55
CA PRO A 155 4.01 4.54 12.14
C PRO A 155 3.07 5.46 11.32
N PRO A 156 2.04 4.91 10.65
CA PRO A 156 1.12 5.70 9.83
C PRO A 156 0.41 6.80 10.63
N LYS A 157 0.25 7.99 10.05
CA LYS A 157 -0.31 9.16 10.75
C LYS A 157 -1.75 9.42 10.31
N LEU A 158 -2.57 9.87 11.26
CA LEU A 158 -3.90 10.42 10.97
C LEU A 158 -3.72 11.82 10.40
N ILE A 159 -4.22 12.04 9.18
CA ILE A 159 -4.13 13.32 8.49
C ILE A 159 -5.52 13.91 8.31
N LYS A 160 -5.64 15.20 8.63
CA LYS A 160 -6.80 16.03 8.32
C LYS A 160 -6.55 16.75 6.99
N THR A 161 -7.48 16.59 6.04
CA THR A 161 -7.42 17.28 4.74
C THR A 161 -8.64 18.19 4.65
N PRO A 162 -8.48 19.51 4.80
CA PRO A 162 -9.51 20.47 4.43
C PRO A 162 -9.71 20.37 2.91
N ARG A 163 -10.95 20.14 2.43
CA ARG A 163 -11.26 20.31 1.00
C ARG A 163 -11.77 21.73 0.78
N GLY A 164 -11.20 22.41 -0.22
CA GLY A 164 -11.54 23.81 -0.56
C GLY A 164 -10.34 24.76 -0.59
N SER A 165 -9.15 24.32 -0.17
CA SER A 165 -7.91 25.10 -0.17
C SER A 165 -6.79 24.38 -0.92
N SER A 166 -7.07 23.89 -2.13
CA SER A 166 -5.98 23.60 -3.08
C SER A 166 -5.50 24.94 -3.63
N PRO A 167 -4.25 25.37 -3.35
CA PRO A 167 -3.64 26.45 -4.11
C PRO A 167 -3.29 25.85 -5.47
N GLY A 168 -4.05 26.21 -6.51
CA GLY A 168 -3.67 25.90 -7.89
C GLY A 168 -4.38 24.71 -8.53
N ASN A 169 -5.71 24.67 -8.52
CA ASN A 169 -6.42 24.03 -9.64
C ASN A 169 -7.06 25.14 -10.51
N PRO A 170 -6.36 25.64 -11.56
CA PRO A 170 -6.90 26.67 -12.45
C PRO A 170 -7.98 26.11 -13.40
N ARG A 171 -8.13 24.78 -13.49
CA ARG A 171 -9.12 24.15 -14.36
C ARG A 171 -10.42 23.96 -13.59
N GLY A 172 -11.21 25.04 -13.61
CA GLY A 172 -12.53 25.20 -12.99
C GLY A 172 -13.47 24.03 -13.24
N GLY A 173 -13.56 23.14 -12.25
CA GLY A 173 -14.72 22.29 -12.07
C GLY A 173 -15.53 22.81 -10.89
N VAL A 174 -16.84 22.94 -11.07
CA VAL A 174 -17.91 23.38 -10.12
C VAL A 174 -17.96 22.60 -8.78
N ARG A 175 -16.93 21.83 -8.44
CA ARG A 175 -16.81 21.05 -7.20
C ARG A 175 -16.30 21.85 -6.01
N GLY A 176 -15.65 23.00 -6.23
CA GLY A 176 -15.04 23.81 -5.16
C GLY A 176 -16.06 24.44 -4.20
N GLU A 177 -17.20 24.88 -4.71
CA GLU A 177 -18.17 25.67 -3.94
C GLU A 177 -18.99 24.82 -2.95
N ARG A 178 -19.39 23.60 -3.31
CA ARG A 178 -20.24 22.73 -2.47
C ARG A 178 -19.49 22.01 -1.33
N LEU A 179 -18.17 22.19 -1.23
CA LEU A 179 -17.31 21.42 -0.31
C LEU A 179 -16.49 22.30 0.65
N LYS A 180 -16.61 23.63 0.57
CA LYS A 180 -15.92 24.59 1.44
C LYS A 180 -16.25 24.27 2.91
N GLY A 181 -15.22 24.04 3.73
CA GLY A 181 -15.35 23.77 5.17
C GLY A 181 -15.46 22.30 5.59
N LYS A 182 -15.55 21.33 4.67
CA LYS A 182 -15.57 19.91 5.04
C LYS A 182 -14.16 19.37 5.33
N ILE A 183 -13.97 18.86 6.55
CA ILE A 183 -12.74 18.18 6.98
C ILE A 183 -12.85 16.69 6.67
N TYR A 184 -11.92 16.19 5.87
CA TYR A 184 -11.77 14.76 5.61
C TYR A 184 -10.60 14.19 6.40
N TYR A 185 -10.76 12.96 6.86
CA TYR A 185 -9.73 12.23 7.58
C TYR A 185 -9.21 11.09 6.73
N GLY A 186 -7.89 10.90 6.76
CA GLY A 186 -7.21 9.79 6.13
C GLY A 186 -6.04 9.31 6.98
N VAL A 187 -5.47 8.17 6.58
CA VAL A 187 -4.25 7.63 7.17
C VAL A 187 -3.18 7.63 6.10
N GLU A 188 -1.99 8.11 6.44
CA GLU A 188 -0.84 8.19 5.55
C GLU A 188 0.35 7.48 6.18
N MET A 189 1.02 6.64 5.39
CA MET A 189 2.35 6.15 5.71
C MET A 189 3.40 6.89 4.90
N THR A 190 4.60 6.99 5.44
CA THR A 190 5.74 7.67 4.81
C THR A 190 7.01 6.91 5.12
N THR A 191 7.76 6.61 4.06
CA THR A 191 9.08 5.99 4.15
C THR A 191 10.17 7.04 4.37
N MET A 192 11.36 6.58 4.73
CA MET A 192 12.58 7.37 4.69
C MET A 192 12.89 7.81 3.25
N ALA A 193 13.63 8.90 3.13
CA ALA A 193 14.20 9.32 1.86
C ALA A 193 15.38 8.40 1.50
N LEU A 194 15.22 7.52 0.51
CA LEU A 194 16.20 6.50 0.15
C LEU A 194 16.52 6.51 -1.37
N PRO A 195 17.76 6.18 -1.77
CA PRO A 195 18.15 6.08 -3.18
C PRO A 195 17.30 5.12 -4.01
N CYS A 196 16.83 4.02 -3.41
CA CYS A 196 15.97 3.06 -4.11
C CYS A 196 14.60 3.67 -4.51
N PHE A 197 14.03 4.57 -3.70
CA PHE A 197 12.83 5.32 -4.08
C PHE A 197 13.14 6.43 -5.08
N THR A 198 14.35 7.00 -5.08
CA THR A 198 14.81 7.92 -6.13
C THR A 198 14.84 7.23 -7.50
N LYS A 199 15.31 5.97 -7.57
CA LYS A 199 15.27 5.20 -8.82
C LYS A 199 13.83 5.01 -9.33
N LEU A 200 12.90 4.63 -8.46
CA LEU A 200 11.48 4.54 -8.81
C LEU A 200 10.90 5.89 -9.23
N ARG A 201 11.33 6.99 -8.61
CA ARG A 201 10.92 8.34 -8.98
C ARG A 201 11.29 8.67 -10.42
N HIS A 202 12.48 8.28 -10.87
CA HIS A 202 12.93 8.51 -12.24
C HIS A 202 12.16 7.66 -13.26
N GLN A 203 11.64 6.50 -12.87
CA GLN A 203 10.82 5.65 -13.74
C GLN A 203 9.37 6.16 -13.86
N PHE A 204 8.76 6.56 -12.75
CA PHE A 204 7.31 6.85 -12.69
C PHE A 204 6.94 8.33 -12.86
N TYR A 205 7.91 9.22 -13.09
CA TYR A 205 7.61 10.66 -13.14
C TYR A 205 8.46 11.40 -14.17
N ASN A 206 7.81 12.28 -14.92
CA ASN A 206 8.45 13.33 -15.71
C ASN A 206 8.23 14.69 -15.02
N GLY A 207 9.30 15.30 -14.51
CA GLY A 207 9.18 16.52 -13.71
C GLY A 207 8.32 16.27 -12.46
N ARG A 208 7.18 16.97 -12.33
CA ARG A 208 6.21 16.78 -11.22
C ARG A 208 5.02 15.90 -11.60
N VAL A 209 4.94 15.44 -12.85
CA VAL A 209 3.82 14.68 -13.38
C VAL A 209 4.14 13.19 -13.30
N LYS A 210 3.22 12.40 -12.74
CA LYS A 210 3.33 10.94 -12.73
C LYS A 210 3.03 10.40 -14.13
N ILE A 211 3.85 9.46 -14.60
CA ILE A 211 3.73 8.82 -15.91
C ILE A 211 3.72 7.30 -15.76
N MET A 212 3.22 6.60 -16.76
CA MET A 212 3.43 5.15 -16.89
C MET A 212 4.82 4.87 -17.48
N PRO A 213 5.68 4.08 -16.80
CA PRO A 213 7.02 3.75 -17.29
C PRO A 213 6.99 2.99 -18.63
N ASN A 214 8.03 3.13 -19.45
CA ASN A 214 8.14 2.40 -20.73
C ASN A 214 8.38 0.89 -20.55
N ASP A 215 9.01 0.52 -19.43
CA ASP A 215 9.27 -0.86 -18.98
C ASP A 215 8.12 -1.41 -18.12
N LEU A 216 6.94 -0.79 -18.15
CA LEU A 216 5.81 -1.17 -17.29
C LEU A 216 5.38 -2.64 -17.50
N TYR A 217 5.56 -3.20 -18.70
CA TYR A 217 5.30 -4.62 -18.94
C TYR A 217 6.04 -5.50 -17.93
N ASP A 218 7.33 -5.25 -17.68
CA ASP A 218 8.16 -6.06 -16.77
C ASP A 218 7.92 -5.73 -15.29
N LEU A 219 7.51 -4.50 -15.00
CA LEU A 219 7.21 -4.04 -13.65
C LEU A 219 5.89 -4.58 -13.08
N LEU A 220 5.08 -5.28 -13.90
CA LEU A 220 3.78 -5.80 -13.51
C LEU A 220 3.74 -7.33 -13.42
N ASN A 221 3.06 -7.82 -12.41
CA ASN A 221 2.61 -9.20 -12.24
C ASN A 221 1.19 -9.24 -11.62
N TYR A 222 0.69 -10.42 -11.27
CA TYR A 222 -0.61 -10.58 -10.64
C TYR A 222 -0.76 -9.82 -9.30
N GLU A 223 0.30 -9.73 -8.49
CA GLU A 223 0.29 -8.96 -7.24
C GLU A 223 0.12 -7.46 -7.52
N SER A 224 0.92 -6.90 -8.43
CA SER A 224 0.80 -5.49 -8.82
C SER A 224 -0.60 -5.16 -9.34
N LEU A 225 -1.20 -6.05 -10.13
CA LEU A 225 -2.54 -5.87 -10.67
C LEU A 225 -3.61 -5.93 -9.57
N ALA A 226 -3.44 -6.80 -8.57
CA ALA A 226 -4.29 -6.82 -7.39
C ALA A 226 -4.25 -5.47 -6.66
N HIS A 227 -3.06 -4.90 -6.46
CA HIS A 227 -2.88 -3.59 -5.83
C HIS A 227 -3.46 -2.43 -6.64
N ILE A 228 -3.38 -2.48 -7.98
CA ILE A 228 -4.03 -1.50 -8.86
C ILE A 228 -5.55 -1.53 -8.68
N ILE A 229 -6.14 -2.72 -8.68
CA ILE A 229 -7.60 -2.86 -8.48
C ILE A 229 -7.99 -2.47 -7.03
N MET A 230 -7.18 -2.82 -6.03
CA MET A 230 -7.43 -2.39 -4.65
C MET A 230 -7.35 -0.87 -4.49
N GLY A 231 -6.42 -0.18 -5.16
CA GLY A 231 -6.34 1.29 -5.16
C GLY A 231 -7.52 1.92 -5.91
N ASP A 232 -7.55 1.79 -7.24
CA ASP A 232 -8.44 2.55 -8.12
C ASP A 232 -9.55 1.73 -8.79
N GLY A 233 -9.68 0.45 -8.46
CA GLY A 233 -10.76 -0.40 -8.96
C GLY A 233 -12.12 -0.06 -8.36
N SER A 234 -13.15 -0.16 -9.18
CA SER A 234 -14.57 -0.01 -8.83
C SER A 234 -15.39 -1.10 -9.49
N PHE A 235 -16.14 -1.85 -8.69
CA PHE A 235 -17.00 -2.91 -9.19
C PHE A 235 -18.27 -2.32 -9.84
N ASN A 236 -18.62 -2.78 -11.03
CA ASN A 236 -19.81 -2.33 -11.75
C ASN A 236 -21.00 -3.25 -11.52
N LYS A 237 -22.21 -2.68 -11.53
CA LYS A 237 -23.46 -3.43 -11.58
C LYS A 237 -23.47 -4.27 -12.87
N GLY A 238 -23.15 -5.56 -12.77
CA GLY A 238 -23.00 -6.46 -13.92
C GLY A 238 -21.76 -7.38 -13.85
N GLY A 239 -20.80 -7.10 -12.97
CA GLY A 239 -19.67 -8.02 -12.68
C GLY A 239 -18.29 -7.59 -13.19
N GLY A 240 -18.20 -6.55 -14.02
CA GLY A 240 -16.94 -6.02 -14.52
C GLY A 240 -16.31 -5.02 -13.57
N ILE A 241 -15.03 -4.73 -13.74
CA ILE A 241 -14.28 -3.77 -12.90
C ILE A 241 -13.87 -2.57 -13.75
N THR A 242 -14.15 -1.37 -13.26
CA THR A 242 -13.62 -0.12 -13.82
C THR A 242 -12.38 0.29 -13.04
N LEU A 243 -11.29 0.60 -13.73
CA LEU A 243 -10.09 1.20 -13.16
C LEU A 243 -10.12 2.72 -13.38
N ASN A 244 -10.15 3.47 -12.29
CA ASN A 244 -10.26 4.94 -12.30
C ASN A 244 -8.88 5.61 -12.43
N LEU A 245 -8.17 5.29 -13.52
CA LEU A 245 -6.81 5.78 -13.80
C LEU A 245 -6.81 7.10 -14.60
N GLN A 246 -7.83 7.94 -14.45
CA GLN A 246 -8.01 9.17 -15.24
C GLN A 246 -6.93 10.25 -15.04
N SER A 247 -5.96 10.05 -14.14
CA SER A 247 -4.79 10.92 -14.01
C SER A 247 -3.80 10.77 -15.16
N TYR A 248 -3.85 9.65 -15.89
CA TYR A 248 -2.98 9.37 -17.03
C TYR A 248 -3.61 9.79 -18.35
N THR A 249 -2.78 10.01 -19.34
CA THR A 249 -3.19 10.35 -20.70
C THR A 249 -3.85 9.15 -21.39
N ILE A 250 -4.65 9.42 -22.44
CA ILE A 250 -5.27 8.35 -23.24
C ILE A 250 -4.22 7.40 -23.83
N LYS A 251 -3.06 7.94 -24.27
CA LYS A 251 -1.95 7.13 -24.80
C LYS A 251 -1.43 6.14 -23.76
N GLU A 252 -1.23 6.60 -22.52
CA GLU A 252 -0.81 5.74 -21.40
C GLU A 252 -1.89 4.71 -21.04
N LEU A 253 -3.17 5.09 -21.03
CA LEU A 253 -4.27 4.15 -20.78
C LEU A 253 -4.35 3.05 -21.86
N ILE A 254 -4.15 3.40 -23.13
CA ILE A 254 -4.12 2.42 -24.24
C ILE A 254 -2.90 1.50 -24.10
N TYR A 255 -1.72 2.06 -23.78
CA TYR A 255 -0.52 1.28 -23.50
C TYR A 255 -0.74 0.27 -22.37
N PHE A 256 -1.37 0.70 -21.27
CA PHE A 256 -1.71 -0.19 -20.17
C PHE A 256 -2.75 -1.26 -20.55
N ILE A 257 -3.77 -0.91 -21.34
CA ILE A 257 -4.74 -1.90 -21.88
C ILE A 257 -4.01 -2.98 -22.69
N ASN A 258 -3.03 -2.61 -23.52
CA ASN A 258 -2.27 -3.58 -24.30
C ASN A 258 -1.46 -4.53 -23.40
N ILE A 259 -0.85 -4.02 -22.32
CA ILE A 259 -0.20 -4.89 -21.32
C ILE A 259 -1.23 -5.84 -20.68
N LEU A 260 -2.41 -5.33 -20.29
CA LEU A 260 -3.45 -6.18 -19.69
C LEU A 260 -3.90 -7.30 -20.63
N LYS A 261 -4.01 -7.02 -21.93
CA LYS A 261 -4.36 -8.01 -22.96
C LYS A 261 -3.25 -9.03 -23.17
N ILE A 262 -2.01 -8.57 -23.40
CA ILE A 262 -0.89 -9.43 -23.78
C ILE A 262 -0.40 -10.26 -22.58
N LYS A 263 -0.18 -9.62 -21.43
CA LYS A 263 0.45 -10.26 -20.26
C LYS A 263 -0.51 -11.08 -19.43
N PHE A 264 -1.75 -10.61 -19.28
CA PHE A 264 -2.73 -11.20 -18.36
C PHE A 264 -3.94 -11.81 -19.07
N ASN A 265 -3.98 -11.76 -20.40
CA ASN A 265 -5.10 -12.25 -21.22
C ASN A 265 -6.46 -11.64 -20.79
N LEU A 266 -6.48 -10.33 -20.53
CA LEU A 266 -7.67 -9.62 -20.07
C LEU A 266 -8.30 -8.78 -21.18
N ASP A 267 -9.58 -9.05 -21.45
CA ASP A 267 -10.41 -8.23 -22.34
C ASP A 267 -10.81 -6.95 -21.61
N CYS A 268 -10.16 -5.87 -22.04
CA CYS A 268 -10.30 -4.53 -21.49
C CYS A 268 -10.67 -3.53 -22.60
N THR A 269 -11.58 -2.61 -22.28
CA THR A 269 -12.04 -1.54 -23.18
C THR A 269 -11.87 -0.19 -22.51
N LEU A 270 -11.64 0.84 -23.33
CA LEU A 270 -11.58 2.22 -22.85
C LEU A 270 -13.00 2.81 -22.86
N HIS A 271 -13.48 3.27 -21.71
CA HIS A 271 -14.81 3.86 -21.57
C HIS A 271 -14.70 5.35 -21.24
N LYS A 272 -15.64 6.14 -21.78
CA LYS A 272 -15.77 7.55 -21.43
C LYS A 272 -16.62 7.69 -20.17
N HIS A 273 -16.10 8.35 -19.16
CA HIS A 273 -16.81 8.69 -17.93
C HIS A 273 -16.72 10.20 -17.71
N LYS A 274 -17.81 10.92 -18.02
CA LYS A 274 -17.85 12.38 -18.10
C LYS A 274 -16.82 12.89 -19.12
N SER A 275 -15.92 13.78 -18.69
CA SER A 275 -14.83 14.33 -19.52
C SER A 275 -13.54 13.52 -19.47
N TYR A 276 -13.55 12.35 -18.82
CA TYR A 276 -12.36 11.52 -18.59
C TYR A 276 -12.54 10.13 -19.20
N TYR A 277 -11.43 9.42 -19.35
CA TYR A 277 -11.41 8.02 -19.77
C TYR A 277 -11.02 7.11 -18.61
N VAL A 278 -11.66 5.94 -18.57
CA VAL A 278 -11.43 4.89 -17.60
C VAL A 278 -11.28 3.56 -18.32
N ILE A 279 -10.62 2.59 -17.69
CA ILE A 279 -10.45 1.25 -18.26
C ILE A 279 -11.51 0.34 -17.66
N TYR A 280 -12.27 -0.34 -18.51
CA TYR A 280 -13.25 -1.34 -18.11
C TYR A 280 -12.72 -2.73 -18.42
N ILE A 281 -12.63 -3.59 -17.39
CA ILE A 281 -12.27 -5.00 -17.52
C ILE A 281 -13.56 -5.82 -17.53
N LYS A 282 -13.75 -6.62 -18.58
CA LYS A 282 -14.97 -7.41 -18.74
C LYS A 282 -15.09 -8.50 -17.69
N VAL A 283 -16.33 -8.83 -17.34
CA VAL A 283 -16.69 -9.84 -16.34
C VAL A 283 -15.98 -11.19 -16.57
N LYS A 284 -15.93 -11.65 -17.84
CA LYS A 284 -15.28 -12.91 -18.21
C LYS A 284 -13.80 -12.92 -17.84
N SER A 285 -13.08 -11.84 -18.14
CA SER A 285 -11.67 -11.69 -17.80
C SER A 285 -11.44 -11.53 -16.30
N ILE A 286 -12.35 -10.88 -15.58
CA ILE A 286 -12.28 -10.83 -14.11
C ILE A 286 -12.41 -12.23 -13.49
N LYS A 287 -13.27 -13.11 -14.03
CA LYS A 287 -13.38 -14.50 -13.57
C LYS A 287 -12.07 -15.28 -13.78
N LEU A 288 -11.40 -15.07 -14.92
CA LEU A 288 -10.10 -15.69 -15.21
C LEU A 288 -8.99 -15.11 -14.32
N LEU A 289 -9.04 -13.82 -14.03
CA LEU A 289 -8.05 -13.13 -13.22
C LEU A 289 -8.12 -13.53 -11.74
N TYR A 290 -9.33 -13.64 -11.19
CA TYR A 290 -9.55 -13.75 -9.74
C TYR A 290 -8.75 -14.87 -9.05
N PRO A 291 -8.70 -16.12 -9.58
CA PRO A 291 -7.90 -17.20 -8.97
C PRO A 291 -6.41 -16.87 -8.83
N ASN A 292 -5.85 -16.08 -9.75
CA ASN A 292 -4.44 -15.70 -9.77
C ASN A 292 -4.11 -14.57 -8.77
N ILE A 293 -5.11 -13.75 -8.42
CA ILE A 293 -4.89 -12.57 -7.57
C ILE A 293 -5.46 -12.71 -6.15
N LYS A 294 -6.33 -13.69 -5.89
CA LYS A 294 -7.07 -13.84 -4.61
C LYS A 294 -6.19 -13.80 -3.36
N ASN A 295 -4.96 -14.33 -3.45
CA ASN A 295 -4.03 -14.39 -2.32
C ASN A 295 -3.37 -13.04 -2.01
N TYR A 296 -3.39 -12.10 -2.96
CA TYR A 296 -2.88 -10.73 -2.78
C TYR A 296 -3.99 -9.74 -2.35
N ILE A 297 -5.26 -10.15 -2.41
CA ILE A 297 -6.39 -9.29 -2.03
C ILE A 297 -6.57 -9.31 -0.51
N ILE A 298 -6.47 -8.13 0.09
CA ILE A 298 -6.66 -7.94 1.52
C ILE A 298 -8.15 -8.08 1.86
N PRO A 299 -8.51 -8.73 2.99
CA PRO A 299 -9.90 -8.94 3.38
C PRO A 299 -10.78 -7.68 3.31
N SER A 300 -10.26 -6.54 3.79
CA SER A 300 -10.95 -5.25 3.77
C SER A 300 -11.26 -4.71 2.37
N MET A 301 -10.58 -5.21 1.34
CA MET A 301 -10.67 -4.77 -0.05
C MET A 301 -11.39 -5.78 -0.95
N LYS A 302 -11.77 -6.95 -0.42
CA LYS A 302 -12.50 -7.99 -1.15
C LYS A 302 -13.79 -7.51 -1.80
N TYR A 303 -14.45 -6.52 -1.20
CA TYR A 303 -15.68 -5.93 -1.76
C TYR A 303 -15.49 -5.35 -3.17
N LYS A 304 -14.25 -5.00 -3.57
CA LYS A 304 -13.92 -4.55 -4.92
C LYS A 304 -13.93 -5.67 -5.97
N PHE A 305 -14.00 -6.93 -5.54
CA PHE A 305 -13.93 -8.12 -6.39
C PHE A 305 -15.11 -9.07 -6.20
N GLU A 306 -15.51 -9.34 -4.95
CA GLU A 306 -16.35 -10.50 -4.63
C GLU A 306 -17.86 -10.26 -4.74
N TYR A 307 -18.35 -9.01 -4.79
CA TYR A 307 -19.78 -8.75 -4.50
C TYR A 307 -20.78 -9.49 -5.41
N LYS A 308 -20.43 -9.91 -6.65
CA LYS A 308 -21.31 -10.74 -7.50
C LYS A 308 -20.66 -11.80 -8.39
N LEU A 309 -19.37 -12.12 -8.23
CA LEU A 309 -18.74 -13.19 -9.03
C LEU A 309 -19.23 -14.59 -8.62
N LEU A 310 -19.57 -14.78 -7.34
CA LEU A 310 -19.94 -16.06 -6.75
C LEU A 310 -21.46 -16.32 -6.72
N GLN A 311 -22.31 -15.28 -6.66
CA GLN A 311 -23.77 -15.45 -6.55
C GLN A 311 -24.46 -16.06 -7.78
N LYS A 312 -23.79 -16.13 -8.94
CA LYS A 312 -24.34 -16.78 -10.14
C LYS A 312 -23.83 -18.21 -10.34
N TYR A 313 -22.87 -18.71 -9.56
CA TYR A 313 -22.34 -20.07 -9.74
C TYR A 313 -23.20 -21.13 -9.04
N ASP A 314 -23.69 -20.84 -7.84
CA ASP A 314 -24.50 -21.82 -7.06
C ASP A 314 -25.89 -22.08 -7.65
N LYS A 315 -26.37 -21.23 -8.56
CA LYS A 315 -27.70 -21.35 -9.17
C LYS A 315 -27.73 -22.10 -10.51
N TYR A 316 -26.57 -22.34 -11.12
CA TYR A 316 -26.46 -23.00 -12.45
C TYR A 316 -25.73 -24.34 -12.42
N ASN A 317 -25.06 -24.70 -11.32
CA ASN A 317 -24.43 -26.02 -11.14
C ASN A 317 -25.22 -26.97 -10.23
N ASN A 318 -26.44 -26.57 -9.81
CA ASN A 318 -27.38 -27.37 -9.03
C ASN A 318 -28.69 -27.62 -9.80
N LYS A 319 -28.61 -27.78 -11.12
CA LYS A 319 -29.75 -28.21 -11.95
C LYS A 319 -29.30 -29.27 -12.94
#